data_AF-A0A2V8SCL8-F1
#
_entry.id   AF-A0A2V8SCL8-F1
#
_cell.length_a   1.000
_cell.length_b   1.000
_cell.length_c   1.000
_cell.angle_alpha   90.00
_cell.angle_beta   90.00
_cell.angle_gamma   90.00
#
_symmetry.space_group_name_H-M   'P 1'
#
loop_
_entity.id
_entity.type
_entity.pdbx_description
1 polymer ?
#
loop_
_entity_poly.entity_id
_entity_poly.type
_entity_poly.pdbx_seq_one_letter_code
_entity_poly.pdbx_strand_id
1 'polypeptide(L)'
;MKPGAQPATPVNKKDHACPNIKGAKRERILARLANGDSAIQIAQENKHGQTEVRAIRDSDAVRINEIKQELAIQAREIAKRAGTRIFERLEKDTMPSNLLPSTYGISIDKYLALSNAAPAQALVNVNILNAEQRITRSYYAQYYSTTQ
;
A
#
# COMPACT_ATOMS: atom_id res chain seq x y z
N MET A 1 -7.89 -5.29 63.67
CA MET A 1 -7.10 -4.22 63.03
C MET A 1 -6.47 -4.80 61.77
N LYS A 2 -6.81 -4.29 60.57
CA LYS A 2 -6.25 -4.79 59.30
C LYS A 2 -4.90 -4.09 59.06
N PRO A 3 -3.81 -4.79 58.68
CA PRO A 3 -2.57 -4.14 58.31
C PRO A 3 -2.75 -3.34 57.01
N GLY A 4 -2.25 -2.10 57.03
CA GLY A 4 -2.40 -1.11 55.97
C GLY A 4 -1.74 -1.55 54.66
N ALA A 5 -2.44 -1.32 53.56
CA ALA A 5 -1.91 -1.50 52.22
C ALA A 5 -0.73 -0.54 52.00
N GLN A 6 0.42 -1.09 51.62
CA GLN A 6 1.57 -0.29 51.20
C GLN A 6 1.21 0.53 49.95
N PRO A 7 1.64 1.80 49.86
CA PRO A 7 1.41 2.61 48.67
C PRO A 7 2.19 1.99 47.50
N ALA A 8 1.50 1.77 46.38
CA ALA A 8 2.11 1.27 45.16
C ALA A 8 3.26 2.20 44.77
N THR A 9 4.47 1.64 44.72
CA THR A 9 5.65 2.34 44.19
C THR A 9 5.34 2.69 42.72
N PRO A 10 5.57 3.93 42.28
CA PRO A 10 5.38 4.27 40.88
C PRO A 10 6.36 3.43 40.07
N VAL A 11 5.83 2.49 39.29
CA VAL A 11 6.61 1.75 38.30
C VAL A 11 7.08 2.80 37.31
N ASN A 12 8.36 3.19 37.44
CA ASN A 12 9.06 3.99 36.46
C ASN A 12 9.00 3.23 35.13
N LYS A 13 7.98 3.50 34.32
CA LYS A 13 7.95 3.10 32.92
C LYS A 13 9.09 3.87 32.30
N LYS A 14 10.26 3.23 32.20
CA LYS A 14 11.38 3.76 31.43
C LYS A 14 10.81 4.07 30.06
N ASP A 15 10.69 5.36 29.75
CA ASP A 15 10.46 5.80 28.38
C ASP A 15 11.52 5.07 27.54
N HIS A 16 11.05 4.19 26.66
CA HIS A 16 11.92 3.36 25.83
C HIS A 16 12.57 4.26 24.76
N ALA A 17 13.43 5.18 25.18
CA ALA A 17 14.43 5.78 24.33
C ALA A 17 15.23 4.60 23.76
N CYS A 18 14.97 4.25 22.50
CA CYS A 18 15.58 3.11 21.82
C CYS A 18 17.10 3.33 21.77
N PRO A 19 17.91 2.82 22.71
CA PRO A 19 19.25 3.35 22.93
C PRO A 19 20.26 2.78 21.92
N ASN A 20 19.90 1.70 21.22
CA ASN A 20 20.87 0.80 20.60
C ASN A 20 20.94 0.89 19.06
N ILE A 21 20.05 1.64 18.40
CA ILE A 21 20.06 1.76 16.94
C ILE A 21 20.39 3.20 16.57
N LYS A 22 21.59 3.43 16.04
CA LYS A 22 22.13 4.76 15.72
C LYS A 22 22.78 4.79 14.34
N GLY A 23 23.01 6.00 13.84
CA GLY A 23 23.76 6.26 12.60
C GLY A 23 23.13 5.58 11.38
N ALA A 24 23.98 5.07 10.48
CA ALA A 24 23.55 4.55 9.18
C ALA A 24 22.50 3.42 9.26
N LYS A 25 22.51 2.60 10.32
CA LYS A 25 21.49 1.55 10.51
C LYS A 25 20.11 2.17 10.78
N ARG A 26 20.07 3.23 11.57
CA ARG A 26 18.84 3.96 11.88
C ARG A 26 18.26 4.61 10.63
N GLU A 27 19.10 5.27 9.83
CA GLU A 27 18.69 5.86 8.55
C GLU A 27 18.12 4.83 7.58
N ARG A 28 18.72 3.62 7.50
CA ARG A 28 18.17 2.53 6.69
C ARG A 28 16.79 2.07 7.17
N ILE A 29 16.59 1.97 8.49
CA ILE A 29 15.29 1.62 9.06
C ILE A 29 14.25 2.71 8.78
N LEU A 30 14.61 4.00 8.92
CA LEU A 30 13.74 5.12 8.59
C LEU A 30 13.33 5.10 7.11
N ALA A 31 14.29 4.88 6.20
CA ALA A 31 14.00 4.78 4.77
C ALA A 31 13.03 3.63 4.45
N ARG A 32 13.21 2.47 5.09
CA ARG A 32 12.31 1.32 4.92
C ARG A 32 10.91 1.57 5.50
N LEU A 33 10.84 2.17 6.67
CA LEU A 33 9.56 2.60 7.26
C LEU A 33 8.86 3.64 6.38
N ALA A 34 9.61 4.55 5.75
CA ALA A 34 9.08 5.51 4.78
C ALA A 34 8.54 4.82 3.53
N ASN A 35 9.22 3.78 3.03
CA ASN A 35 8.75 2.93 1.93
C ASN A 35 7.51 2.08 2.28
N GLY A 36 7.12 2.01 3.56
CA GLY A 36 5.94 1.26 4.01
C GLY A 36 6.22 -0.18 4.43
N ASP A 37 7.49 -0.57 4.59
CA ASP A 37 7.86 -1.90 5.07
C ASP A 37 7.32 -2.15 6.49
N SER A 38 6.95 -3.40 6.77
CA SER A 38 6.47 -3.81 8.09
C SER A 38 7.57 -3.71 9.14
N ALA A 39 7.25 -3.11 10.29
CA ALA A 39 8.15 -3.07 11.44
C ALA A 39 8.57 -4.48 11.92
N ILE A 40 7.72 -5.51 11.73
CA ILE A 40 8.04 -6.91 12.05
C ILE A 40 9.14 -7.41 11.12
N GLN A 41 8.96 -7.20 9.82
CA GLN A 41 9.91 -7.63 8.80
C GLN A 41 11.26 -6.93 8.98
N ILE A 42 11.25 -5.61 9.17
CA ILE A 42 12.47 -4.84 9.43
C ILE A 42 13.18 -5.36 10.69
N ALA A 43 12.44 -5.63 11.76
CA ALA A 43 12.99 -6.16 13.00
C ALA A 43 13.64 -7.53 12.82
N GLN A 44 12.97 -8.46 12.11
CA GLN A 44 13.50 -9.80 11.82
C GLN A 44 14.79 -9.74 11.00
N GLU A 45 14.81 -8.95 9.93
CA GLU A 45 15.97 -8.84 9.04
C GLU A 45 17.16 -8.17 9.73
N ASN A 46 16.91 -7.23 10.65
CA ASN A 46 17.97 -6.50 11.35
C ASN A 46 18.32 -7.09 12.73
N LYS A 47 17.68 -8.21 13.14
CA LYS A 47 17.84 -8.87 14.44
C LYS A 47 17.59 -7.93 15.63
N HIS A 48 16.58 -7.07 15.52
CA HIS A 48 16.18 -6.11 16.55
C HIS A 48 14.79 -6.42 17.10
N GLY A 49 14.43 -5.82 18.24
CA GLY A 49 13.08 -5.93 18.76
C GLY A 49 12.09 -5.13 17.91
N GLN A 50 10.90 -5.67 17.66
CA GLN A 50 9.83 -4.92 16.95
C GLN A 50 9.50 -3.60 17.65
N THR A 51 9.52 -3.58 18.99
CA THR A 51 9.28 -2.39 19.81
C THR A 51 10.33 -1.30 19.55
N GLU A 52 11.58 -1.68 19.29
CA GLU A 52 12.67 -0.74 18.98
C GLU A 52 12.43 -0.05 17.62
N VAL A 53 12.02 -0.82 16.61
CA VAL A 53 11.68 -0.28 15.28
C VAL A 53 10.47 0.66 15.34
N ARG A 54 9.46 0.32 16.14
CA ARG A 54 8.30 1.19 16.39
C ARG A 54 8.69 2.47 17.12
N ALA A 55 9.55 2.37 18.14
CA ALA A 55 10.06 3.54 18.85
C ALA A 55 10.81 4.50 17.92
N ILE A 56 11.60 3.99 16.96
CA ILE A 56 12.25 4.82 15.93
C ILE A 56 11.20 5.50 15.03
N ARG A 57 10.19 4.76 14.59
CA ARG A 57 9.11 5.33 13.78
C ARG A 57 8.42 6.49 14.49
N ASP A 58 8.10 6.29 15.76
CA ASP A 58 7.33 7.25 16.55
C ASP A 58 8.21 8.46 16.95
N SER A 59 9.53 8.27 17.18
CA SER A 59 10.45 9.38 17.44
C SER A 59 10.69 10.26 16.21
N ASP A 60 10.66 9.68 15.01
CA ASP A 60 11.10 10.32 13.77
C ASP A 60 10.02 10.40 12.69
N ALA A 61 8.77 10.52 13.12
CA ALA A 61 7.64 10.63 12.21
C ALA A 61 7.81 11.79 11.20
N VAL A 62 8.39 12.92 11.63
CA VAL A 62 8.70 14.06 10.74
C VAL A 62 9.70 13.67 9.66
N ARG A 63 10.82 13.05 10.04
CA ARG A 63 11.86 12.62 9.10
C ARG A 63 11.36 11.56 8.12
N ILE A 64 10.51 10.63 8.59
CA ILE A 64 9.85 9.65 7.73
C ILE A 64 8.95 10.34 6.70
N ASN A 65 8.21 11.38 7.11
CA ASN A 65 7.36 12.13 6.18
C ASN A 65 8.18 12.89 5.14
N GLU A 66 9.32 13.47 5.50
CA GLU A 66 10.25 14.09 4.55
C GLU A 66 10.73 13.08 3.50
N ILE A 67 11.21 11.90 3.95
CA ILE A 67 11.64 10.83 3.03
C ILE A 67 10.50 10.39 2.12
N LYS A 68 9.26 10.27 2.64
CA LYS A 68 8.09 9.95 1.81
C LYS A 68 7.83 10.99 0.73
N GLN A 69 7.97 12.27 1.04
CA GLN A 69 7.81 13.34 0.06
C GLN A 69 8.89 13.27 -1.03
N GLU A 70 10.15 13.06 -0.65
CA GLU A 70 11.24 12.86 -1.61
C GLU A 70 10.99 11.65 -2.53
N LEU A 71 10.57 10.52 -1.96
CA LEU A 71 10.21 9.32 -2.72
C LEU A 71 9.04 9.56 -3.66
N ALA A 72 8.02 10.31 -3.21
CA ALA A 72 6.88 10.67 -4.06
C ALA A 72 7.32 11.53 -5.26
N ILE A 73 8.22 12.49 -5.04
CA ILE A 73 8.80 13.31 -6.13
C ILE A 73 9.57 12.42 -7.11
N GLN A 74 10.44 11.53 -6.60
CA GLN A 74 11.21 10.62 -7.45
C GLN A 74 10.29 9.69 -8.26
N ALA A 75 9.28 9.10 -7.61
CA ALA A 75 8.29 8.25 -8.26
C ALA A 75 7.52 9.00 -9.34
N ARG A 76 7.15 10.26 -9.09
CA ARG A 76 6.51 11.13 -10.08
C ARG A 76 7.39 11.33 -11.31
N GLU A 77 8.67 11.63 -11.11
CA GLU A 77 9.60 11.84 -12.22
C GLU A 77 9.86 10.55 -13.02
N ILE A 78 9.94 9.40 -12.36
CA ILE A 78 10.05 8.08 -13.02
C ILE A 78 8.79 7.82 -13.84
N ALA A 79 7.60 8.03 -13.27
CA ALA A 79 6.33 7.84 -13.96
C ALA A 79 6.22 8.74 -15.19
N LYS A 80 6.64 10.00 -15.09
CA LYS A 80 6.68 10.94 -16.21
C LYS A 80 7.58 10.42 -17.34
N ARG A 81 8.82 10.03 -17.03
CA ARG A 81 9.77 9.50 -18.03
C ARG A 81 9.28 8.21 -18.67
N ALA A 82 8.71 7.30 -17.88
CA ALA A 82 8.13 6.07 -18.37
C ALA A 82 6.96 6.35 -19.33
N GLY A 83 6.08 7.30 -18.96
CA GLY A 83 4.98 7.77 -19.80
C GLY A 83 5.47 8.34 -21.14
N THR A 84 6.48 9.21 -21.12
CA THR A 84 7.10 9.75 -22.35
C THR A 84 7.63 8.63 -23.24
N ARG A 85 8.36 7.66 -22.68
CA ARG A 85 8.92 6.54 -23.45
C ARG A 85 7.85 5.61 -24.03
N ILE A 86 6.75 5.40 -23.31
CA ILE A 86 5.60 4.65 -23.82
C ILE A 86 4.98 5.38 -25.01
N PHE A 87 4.79 6.69 -24.87
CA PHE A 87 4.23 7.53 -25.93
C PHE A 87 5.09 7.52 -27.20
N GLU A 88 6.41 7.71 -27.06
CA GLU A 88 7.35 7.62 -28.18
C GLU A 88 7.29 6.25 -28.89
N ARG A 89 7.09 5.16 -28.14
CA ARG A 89 6.96 3.81 -28.71
C ARG A 89 5.65 3.63 -29.47
N LEU A 90 4.57 4.23 -28.99
CA LEU A 90 3.27 4.26 -29.69
C LEU A 90 3.38 5.05 -30.99
N GLU A 91 3.99 6.25 -30.96
CA GLU A 91 4.19 7.08 -32.16
C GLU A 91 5.05 6.38 -33.23
N LYS A 92 6.05 5.62 -32.79
CA LYS A 92 6.94 4.87 -33.70
C LYS A 92 6.40 3.49 -34.08
N ASP A 93 5.20 3.12 -33.63
CA ASP A 93 4.60 1.79 -33.81
C ASP A 93 5.53 0.61 -33.41
N THR A 94 6.30 0.83 -32.34
CA THR A 94 7.25 -0.17 -31.80
C THR A 94 6.73 -0.85 -30.54
N MET A 95 5.48 -0.55 -30.15
CA MET A 95 4.83 -1.20 -29.03
C MET A 95 4.30 -2.58 -29.45
N PRO A 96 4.53 -3.65 -28.67
CA PRO A 96 3.95 -4.96 -28.94
C PRO A 96 2.43 -4.91 -29.08
N SER A 97 1.86 -5.51 -30.13
CA SER A 97 0.44 -5.43 -30.45
C SER A 97 -0.47 -5.95 -29.33
N ASN A 98 -0.01 -6.92 -28.54
CA ASN A 98 -0.74 -7.46 -27.38
C ASN A 98 -0.92 -6.44 -26.24
N LEU A 99 -0.14 -5.35 -26.22
CA LEU A 99 -0.24 -4.28 -25.21
C LEU A 99 -1.12 -3.11 -25.66
N LEU A 100 -1.48 -3.02 -26.94
CA LEU A 100 -2.28 -1.92 -27.47
C LEU A 100 -3.70 -1.87 -26.88
N PRO A 101 -4.46 -2.99 -26.77
CA PRO A 101 -5.82 -2.95 -26.21
C PRO A 101 -5.85 -2.49 -24.75
N SER A 102 -4.91 -2.98 -23.92
CA SER A 102 -4.81 -2.56 -22.52
C SER A 102 -4.40 -1.09 -22.38
N THR A 103 -3.45 -0.64 -23.22
CA THR A 103 -2.99 0.75 -23.20
C THR A 103 -4.11 1.71 -23.61
N TYR A 104 -4.91 1.33 -24.60
CA TYR A 104 -6.10 2.08 -25.03
C TYR A 104 -7.15 2.16 -23.92
N GLY A 105 -7.58 1.01 -23.35
CA GLY A 105 -8.61 0.98 -22.30
C GLY A 105 -8.24 1.81 -21.07
N ILE A 106 -7.02 1.62 -20.54
CA ILE A 106 -6.53 2.38 -19.38
C ILE A 106 -6.46 3.88 -19.68
N SER A 107 -6.15 4.28 -20.91
CA SER A 107 -6.07 5.69 -21.30
C SER A 107 -7.44 6.35 -21.37
N ILE A 108 -8.47 5.64 -21.88
CA ILE A 108 -9.86 6.10 -21.85
C ILE A 108 -10.35 6.24 -20.41
N ASP A 109 -10.11 5.25 -19.55
CA ASP A 109 -10.54 5.28 -18.15
C ASP A 109 -9.94 6.49 -17.41
N LYS A 110 -8.64 6.73 -17.60
CA LYS A 110 -7.96 7.92 -17.05
C LYS A 110 -8.51 9.22 -17.62
N TYR A 111 -8.78 9.28 -18.92
CA TYR A 111 -9.38 10.46 -19.55
C TYR A 111 -10.74 10.77 -18.93
N LEU A 112 -11.62 9.79 -18.78
CA LEU A 112 -12.94 9.97 -18.18
C LEU A 112 -12.84 10.42 -16.71
N ALA A 113 -11.93 9.81 -15.95
CA ALA A 113 -11.70 10.16 -14.55
C ALA A 113 -11.13 11.59 -14.37
N LEU A 114 -10.26 12.05 -15.28
CA LEU A 114 -9.62 13.37 -15.19
C LEU A 114 -10.46 14.50 -15.83
N SER A 115 -11.31 14.18 -16.80
CA SER A 115 -12.15 15.16 -17.50
C SER A 115 -13.44 15.51 -16.75
N ASN A 116 -13.67 14.95 -15.55
CA ASN A 116 -14.94 15.03 -14.82
C ASN A 116 -16.16 14.58 -15.67
N ALA A 117 -15.94 13.80 -16.73
CA ALA A 117 -16.98 13.39 -17.67
C ALA A 117 -17.84 12.21 -17.16
N ALA A 118 -17.44 11.53 -16.07
CA ALA A 118 -18.24 10.57 -15.31
C ALA A 118 -17.57 10.23 -13.95
N PRO A 119 -18.32 9.81 -12.90
CA PRO A 119 -17.73 9.46 -11.61
C PRO A 119 -16.85 8.20 -11.73
N ALA A 120 -15.61 8.30 -11.27
CA ALA A 120 -14.53 7.32 -11.37
C ALA A 120 -14.73 6.02 -10.55
N GLN A 121 -15.95 5.47 -10.47
CA GLN A 121 -16.31 4.37 -9.56
C GLN A 121 -16.84 3.09 -10.25
N ALA A 122 -16.81 2.99 -11.57
CA ALA A 122 -16.85 1.70 -12.23
C ALA A 122 -15.47 1.47 -12.87
N LEU A 123 -14.93 0.25 -12.77
CA LEU A 123 -13.73 -0.27 -13.44
C LEU A 123 -12.56 -0.71 -12.55
N VAL A 124 -12.85 -1.12 -11.31
CA VAL A 124 -12.08 -2.21 -10.67
C VAL A 124 -13.08 -3.24 -10.15
N ASN A 125 -13.59 -4.05 -11.08
CA ASN A 125 -14.08 -5.43 -10.87
C ASN A 125 -14.77 -5.91 -12.16
N VAL A 126 -13.99 -6.14 -13.22
CA VAL A 126 -14.36 -7.20 -14.15
C VAL A 126 -14.10 -8.49 -13.39
N ASN A 127 -15.08 -8.92 -12.58
CA ASN A 127 -15.11 -10.29 -12.15
C ASN A 127 -15.41 -11.08 -13.43
N ILE A 128 -14.35 -11.59 -14.06
CA ILE A 128 -14.42 -12.62 -15.09
C ILE A 128 -14.92 -13.88 -14.39
N LEU A 129 -16.20 -13.87 -14.01
CA LEU A 129 -16.95 -15.09 -13.77
C LEU A 129 -17.58 -15.41 -15.12
N ASN A 130 -16.98 -16.43 -15.73
CA ASN A 130 -17.38 -17.08 -16.97
C ASN A 130 -18.89 -16.95 -17.23
N ALA A 131 -19.24 -16.51 -18.44
CA ALA A 131 -20.64 -16.44 -18.90
C ALA A 131 -21.42 -17.76 -18.66
N GLU A 132 -20.72 -18.89 -18.55
CA GLU A 132 -21.28 -20.20 -18.23
C GLU A 132 -21.79 -20.36 -16.77
N GLN A 133 -21.26 -19.61 -15.80
CA GLN A 133 -21.74 -19.69 -14.40
C GLN A 133 -23.04 -18.91 -14.17
N ARG A 134 -23.39 -17.96 -15.04
CA ARG A 134 -24.66 -17.22 -14.96
C ARG A 134 -25.86 -18.07 -15.37
N ILE A 135 -25.70 -18.95 -16.36
CA ILE A 135 -26.77 -19.85 -16.81
C ILE A 135 -27.09 -20.91 -15.73
N THR A 136 -26.05 -21.40 -15.03
CA THR A 136 -26.21 -22.43 -13.99
C THR A 136 -26.92 -21.91 -12.73
N ARG A 137 -26.69 -20.64 -12.32
CA ARG A 137 -27.42 -20.02 -11.20
C ARG A 137 -28.88 -19.72 -11.52
N SER A 138 -29.19 -19.37 -12.77
CA SER A 138 -30.57 -19.15 -13.22
C SER A 138 -31.40 -20.45 -13.16
N TYR A 139 -30.80 -21.58 -13.55
CA TYR A 139 -31.48 -22.89 -13.52
C TYR A 139 -31.70 -23.43 -12.10
N TYR A 140 -30.74 -23.27 -11.19
CA TYR A 140 -30.89 -23.74 -9.80
C TYR A 140 -31.87 -22.90 -8.98
N ALA A 141 -32.01 -21.59 -9.25
CA ALA A 141 -32.96 -20.75 -8.52
C ALA A 141 -34.44 -21.05 -8.86
N GLN A 142 -34.71 -21.57 -10.08
CA GLN A 142 -36.06 -21.94 -10.51
C GLN A 142 -36.52 -23.31 -9.98
N TYR A 143 -35.60 -24.23 -9.71
CA TYR A 143 -35.94 -25.59 -9.24
C TYR A 143 -36.20 -25.71 -7.72
N TYR A 144 -35.70 -24.77 -6.91
CA TYR A 144 -35.87 -24.81 -5.44
C TYR A 144 -36.90 -23.81 -4.89
N SER A 145 -37.59 -23.07 -5.75
CA SER A 145 -38.64 -22.11 -5.36
C SER A 145 -40.07 -22.67 -5.44
N THR A 146 -40.23 -23.94 -5.82
CA THR A 146 -41.54 -24.61 -5.94
C THR A 146 -41.80 -25.71 -4.91
N THR A 147 -40.97 -25.82 -3.86
CA THR A 147 -41.23 -26.75 -2.75
C THR A 147 -41.21 -26.03 -1.41
N GLN A 148 -42.25 -25.23 -1.15
CA GLN A 148 -42.84 -25.00 0.18
C GLN A 148 -44.32 -24.66 0.01
#